data_AF-A0A935A5D2-F1
#
_entry.id   AF-A0A935A5D2-F1
#
_cell.length_a   1.000
_cell.length_b   1.000
_cell.length_c   1.000
_cell.angle_alpha   90.00
_cell.angle_beta   90.00
_cell.angle_gamma   90.00
#
_symmetry.space_group_name_H-M   'P 1'
#
loop_
_entity.id
_entity.type
_entity.pdbx_description
1 polymer ?
#
loop_
_entity_poly.entity_id
_entity_poly.type
_entity_poly.pdbx_seq_one_letter_code
_entity_poly.pdbx_strand_id
1 'polypeptide(L)'
;MSDTLPRLRLGIPKGSLQDTTQKLFQRAGYDLRISGRSYYPDIDDAEIQCILIRPQEMARYVEQGVLDCAITGLDWMLETGADVAELADLRAPWPNYGTVRWVMASKEGSAFNSVKDLEGRHIATEAVGMTKRFLAEHGITASVEFSWGATEVKPPILADAIVDVSETGSSLRANQLRVMHVVLESTPRFIGNRDAVKDAWKRAKIDRMLMLLKGAIAAATRVLLAMNVPKGQVDAVLKILPALATPTVSTLSDPEWVDLSTVVEEKQVRELIPRLYDAGARGIIELPINKIIE
;
A
#
# COMPACT_ATOMS: atom_id res chain seq x y z
N MET A 1 -35.97 19.34 11.89
CA MET A 1 -35.60 18.40 10.82
C MET A 1 -34.09 18.38 10.79
N SER A 2 -33.49 17.24 11.13
CA SER A 2 -32.03 17.08 11.23
C SER A 2 -31.46 17.09 9.81
N ASP A 3 -30.93 18.23 9.39
CA ASP A 3 -30.25 18.40 8.10
C ASP A 3 -28.87 17.75 8.18
N THR A 4 -28.84 16.42 8.25
CA THR A 4 -27.60 15.65 8.22
C THR A 4 -27.13 15.61 6.78
N LEU A 5 -26.10 16.41 6.48
CA LEU A 5 -25.30 16.27 5.26
C LEU A 5 -25.06 14.78 4.96
N PRO A 6 -25.13 14.35 3.68
CA PRO A 6 -24.79 12.99 3.32
C PRO A 6 -23.37 12.68 3.80
N ARG A 7 -23.19 11.50 4.42
CA ARG A 7 -21.90 11.06 4.95
C ARG A 7 -21.44 9.77 4.28
N LEU A 8 -20.16 9.74 3.93
CA LEU A 8 -19.42 8.59 3.47
C LEU A 8 -18.72 7.93 4.67
N ARG A 9 -19.09 6.69 5.00
CA ARG A 9 -18.45 5.92 6.07
C ARG A 9 -17.21 5.23 5.51
N LEU A 10 -16.05 5.62 6.01
CA LEU A 10 -14.74 5.18 5.56
C LEU A 10 -14.06 4.31 6.62
N GLY A 11 -13.76 3.07 6.26
CA GLY A 11 -12.95 2.16 7.08
C GLY A 11 -11.46 2.45 6.98
N ILE A 12 -10.83 2.77 8.11
CA ILE A 12 -9.38 2.95 8.25
C ILE A 12 -8.79 1.73 8.96
N PRO A 13 -7.72 1.11 8.43
CA PRO A 13 -7.14 -0.09 9.02
C PRO A 13 -6.39 0.23 10.31
N LYS A 14 -6.66 -0.55 11.36
CA LYS A 14 -5.88 -0.60 12.60
C LYS A 14 -4.66 -1.52 12.44
N GLY A 15 -3.59 -1.28 13.20
CA GLY A 15 -2.42 -2.14 13.25
C GLY A 15 -1.32 -1.72 12.26
N SER A 16 -0.69 -2.67 11.56
CA SER A 16 0.49 -2.41 10.72
C SER A 16 0.27 -1.36 9.63
N LEU A 17 -0.92 -1.35 9.01
CA LEU A 17 -1.25 -0.38 7.96
C LEU A 17 -1.57 1.02 8.48
N GLN A 18 -1.84 1.18 9.79
CA GLN A 18 -2.48 2.38 10.35
C GLN A 18 -1.67 3.65 10.10
N ASP A 19 -0.41 3.68 10.53
CA ASP A 19 0.42 4.89 10.46
C ASP A 19 0.76 5.26 9.02
N THR A 20 0.98 4.27 8.15
CA THR A 20 1.20 4.49 6.72
C THR A 20 -0.07 5.00 6.04
N THR A 21 -1.24 4.48 6.41
CA THR A 21 -2.54 4.99 5.93
C THR A 21 -2.71 6.45 6.33
N GLN A 22 -2.44 6.79 7.59
CA GLN A 22 -2.54 8.17 8.08
C GLN A 22 -1.65 9.12 7.28
N LYS A 23 -0.39 8.74 7.04
CA LYS A 23 0.55 9.52 6.23
C LYS A 23 0.10 9.65 4.77
N LEU A 24 -0.47 8.59 4.18
CA LEU A 24 -1.04 8.66 2.84
C LEU A 24 -2.16 9.69 2.76
N PHE A 25 -3.09 9.71 3.72
CA PHE A 25 -4.16 10.72 3.77
C PHE A 25 -3.60 12.15 3.95
N GLN A 26 -2.60 12.33 4.81
CA GLN A 26 -1.92 13.62 4.99
C GLN A 26 -1.26 14.11 3.69
N ARG A 27 -0.54 13.25 2.98
CA ARG A 27 0.02 13.58 1.65
C ARG A 27 -1.08 13.87 0.64
N ALA A 28 -2.20 13.14 0.73
CA ALA A 28 -3.38 13.37 -0.09
C ALA A 28 -4.09 14.70 0.21
N GLY A 29 -3.78 15.35 1.33
CA GLY A 29 -4.28 16.67 1.71
C GLY A 29 -5.41 16.64 2.75
N TYR A 30 -5.58 15.52 3.44
CA TYR A 30 -6.54 15.36 4.53
C TYR A 30 -5.83 15.38 5.88
N ASP A 31 -6.38 16.10 6.86
CA ASP A 31 -5.96 16.03 8.26
C ASP A 31 -6.62 14.84 8.97
N LEU A 32 -6.19 13.62 8.63
CA LEU A 32 -6.62 12.40 9.31
C LEU A 32 -5.87 12.24 10.64
N ARG A 33 -6.61 12.30 11.76
CA ARG A 33 -6.06 12.23 13.12
C ARG A 33 -6.62 11.02 13.86
N ILE A 34 -5.72 10.09 14.19
CA ILE A 34 -6.05 8.88 14.95
C ILE A 34 -5.62 9.12 16.40
N SER A 35 -6.57 9.31 17.31
CA SER A 35 -6.27 9.43 18.75
C SER A 35 -6.18 8.05 19.40
N GLY A 36 -5.21 7.84 20.30
CA GLY A 36 -4.78 6.50 20.74
C GLY A 36 -5.83 5.62 21.42
N ARG A 37 -7.00 6.15 21.82
CA ARG A 37 -8.12 5.38 22.38
C ARG A 37 -9.40 5.45 21.56
N SER A 38 -9.49 6.32 20.56
CA SER A 38 -10.72 6.45 19.75
C SER A 38 -10.74 5.42 18.63
N TYR A 39 -11.91 4.82 18.40
CA TYR A 39 -12.21 4.02 17.21
C TYR A 39 -12.82 4.86 16.08
N TYR A 40 -12.96 6.16 16.28
CA TYR A 40 -13.47 7.11 15.31
C TYR A 40 -12.40 8.20 15.10
N PRO A 41 -11.53 8.04 14.09
CA PRO A 41 -10.57 9.07 13.71
C PRO A 41 -11.27 10.35 13.27
N ASP A 42 -10.65 11.50 13.54
CA ASP A 42 -11.10 12.79 13.03
C ASP A 42 -10.51 13.03 11.64
N ILE A 43 -11.29 13.67 10.77
CA ILE A 43 -10.85 14.12 9.44
C ILE A 43 -11.45 15.50 9.17
N ASP A 44 -10.73 16.36 8.45
CA ASP A 44 -11.13 17.72 8.08
C ASP A 44 -12.15 17.78 6.93
N ASP A 45 -13.07 16.81 6.89
CA ASP A 45 -14.09 16.69 5.87
C ASP A 45 -15.42 16.25 6.51
N ALA A 46 -16.37 17.19 6.61
CA ALA A 46 -17.65 16.96 7.30
C ALA A 46 -18.54 15.91 6.60
N GLU A 47 -18.24 15.57 5.34
CA GLU A 47 -18.94 14.55 4.56
C GLU A 47 -18.33 13.15 4.75
N ILE A 48 -17.26 13.00 5.54
CA ILE A 48 -16.58 11.71 5.78
C ILE A 48 -16.68 11.35 7.26
N GLN A 49 -17.06 10.11 7.55
CA GLN A 49 -17.00 9.53 8.88
C GLN A 49 -16.02 8.36 8.88
N CYS A 50 -14.89 8.51 9.58
CA CYS A 50 -13.89 7.47 9.70
C CYS A 50 -14.23 6.48 10.83
N ILE A 51 -13.97 5.20 10.59
CA ILE A 51 -14.08 4.13 11.59
C ILE A 51 -12.81 3.28 11.53
N LEU A 52 -12.13 3.15 12.66
CA LEU A 52 -10.88 2.40 12.79
C LEU A 52 -11.18 0.93 13.12
N ILE A 53 -10.90 0.02 12.18
CA ILE A 53 -11.26 -1.40 12.26
C ILE A 53 -10.06 -2.27 11.87
N ARG A 54 -10.01 -3.51 12.38
CA ARG A 54 -9.00 -4.50 11.98
C ARG A 54 -9.18 -4.92 10.50
N PRO A 55 -8.11 -4.97 9.70
CA PRO A 55 -8.19 -5.34 8.27
C PRO A 55 -8.94 -6.66 7.99
N GLN A 56 -8.79 -7.64 8.89
CA GLN A 56 -9.41 -8.96 8.83
C GLN A 56 -10.94 -8.93 8.68
N GLU A 57 -11.58 -7.92 9.29
CA GLU A 57 -13.05 -7.80 9.31
C GLU A 57 -13.56 -6.80 8.27
N MET A 58 -12.66 -6.01 7.68
CA MET A 58 -12.99 -4.82 6.92
C MET A 58 -13.88 -5.12 5.71
N ALA A 59 -13.51 -6.14 4.92
CA ALA A 59 -14.22 -6.50 3.70
C ALA A 59 -15.68 -6.91 3.98
N ARG A 60 -15.92 -7.60 5.09
CA ARG A 60 -17.26 -8.00 5.53
C ARG A 60 -18.12 -6.79 5.89
N TYR A 61 -17.59 -5.79 6.61
CA TYR A 61 -18.37 -4.60 6.96
C TYR A 61 -18.67 -3.71 5.73
N VAL A 62 -17.79 -3.73 4.72
CA VAL A 62 -18.05 -3.08 3.44
C VAL A 62 -19.14 -3.84 2.67
N GLU A 63 -19.07 -5.16 2.55
CA GLU A 63 -20.12 -5.98 1.90
C GLU A 63 -21.50 -5.75 2.55
N GLN A 64 -21.57 -5.74 3.88
CA GLN A 64 -22.81 -5.53 4.64
C GLN A 64 -23.37 -4.10 4.54
N GLY A 65 -22.67 -3.18 3.91
CA GLY A 65 -23.07 -1.77 3.82
C GLY A 65 -23.01 -1.03 5.15
N VAL A 66 -22.27 -1.54 6.14
CA VAL A 66 -21.93 -0.83 7.37
C VAL A 66 -20.88 0.25 7.08
N LEU A 67 -19.95 -0.05 6.17
CA LEU A 67 -19.00 0.90 5.60
C LEU A 67 -19.31 1.09 4.12
N ASP A 68 -19.15 2.31 3.62
CA ASP A 68 -19.36 2.60 2.20
C ASP A 68 -18.10 2.29 1.39
N CYS A 69 -16.93 2.51 2.00
CA CYS A 69 -15.62 2.15 1.46
C CYS A 69 -14.59 1.94 2.57
N ALA A 70 -13.46 1.31 2.26
CA ALA A 70 -12.40 1.06 3.24
C ALA A 70 -11.05 0.74 2.59
N ILE A 71 -9.99 0.77 3.40
CA ILE A 71 -8.68 0.20 3.05
C ILE A 71 -8.46 -1.10 3.83
N THR A 72 -8.12 -2.18 3.12
CA THR A 72 -7.73 -3.48 3.71
C THR A 72 -6.67 -4.17 2.84
N GLY A 73 -6.22 -5.37 3.19
CA GLY A 73 -5.33 -6.17 2.35
C GLY A 73 -6.09 -7.08 1.37
N LEU A 74 -5.49 -7.36 0.22
CA LEU A 74 -6.02 -8.33 -0.75
C LEU A 74 -6.20 -9.72 -0.14
N ASP A 75 -5.26 -10.13 0.70
CA ASP A 75 -5.35 -11.34 1.53
C ASP A 75 -6.65 -11.44 2.32
N TRP A 76 -7.04 -10.39 3.04
CA TRP A 76 -8.25 -10.40 3.84
C TRP A 76 -9.53 -10.36 3.00
N MET A 77 -9.49 -9.70 1.84
CA MET A 77 -10.59 -9.78 0.86
C MET A 77 -10.78 -11.23 0.37
N LEU A 78 -9.67 -11.88 -0.02
CA LEU A 78 -9.72 -13.26 -0.47
C LEU A 78 -10.15 -14.18 0.67
N GLU A 79 -9.54 -14.08 1.85
CA GLU A 79 -9.87 -14.89 3.03
C GLU A 79 -11.38 -14.91 3.30
N THR A 80 -11.99 -13.72 3.38
CA THR A 80 -13.42 -13.57 3.66
C THR A 80 -14.32 -13.94 2.48
N GLY A 81 -13.83 -13.81 1.24
CA GLY A 81 -14.62 -14.03 0.03
C GLY A 81 -15.75 -13.01 -0.16
N ALA A 82 -15.65 -11.85 0.50
CA ALA A 82 -16.69 -10.83 0.51
C ALA A 82 -16.91 -10.20 -0.89
N ASP A 83 -18.16 -10.01 -1.30
CA ASP A 83 -18.52 -9.33 -2.55
C ASP A 83 -18.44 -7.80 -2.40
N VAL A 84 -17.24 -7.29 -2.67
CA VAL A 84 -16.94 -5.84 -2.66
C VAL A 84 -16.38 -5.41 -4.01
N ALA A 85 -16.55 -4.14 -4.36
CA ALA A 85 -15.87 -3.55 -5.50
C ALA A 85 -14.42 -3.22 -5.11
N GLU A 86 -13.45 -3.82 -5.78
CA GLU A 86 -12.05 -3.37 -5.70
C GLU A 86 -11.88 -2.12 -6.56
N LEU A 87 -11.50 -1.00 -5.94
CA LEU A 87 -11.45 0.31 -6.61
C LEU A 87 -10.02 0.78 -6.90
N ALA A 88 -9.05 0.37 -6.08
CA ALA A 88 -7.64 0.69 -6.31
C ALA A 88 -6.69 -0.29 -5.62
N ASP A 89 -5.57 -0.58 -6.27
CA ASP A 89 -4.34 -1.02 -5.63
C ASP A 89 -3.66 0.21 -5.00
N LEU A 90 -3.40 0.18 -3.70
CA LEU A 90 -2.72 1.25 -2.98
C LEU A 90 -1.26 0.95 -2.71
N ARG A 91 -0.67 -0.07 -3.37
CA ARG A 91 0.74 -0.39 -3.21
C ARG A 91 1.63 0.84 -3.40
N ALA A 92 2.51 1.06 -2.43
CA ALA A 92 3.43 2.19 -2.38
C ALA A 92 4.79 1.77 -1.81
N PRO A 93 5.88 2.49 -2.11
CA PRO A 93 7.23 2.20 -1.60
C PRO A 93 7.40 2.64 -0.13
N TRP A 94 6.37 2.46 0.68
CA TRP A 94 6.35 2.80 2.10
C TRP A 94 6.24 1.53 2.95
N PRO A 95 6.68 1.57 4.22
CA PRO A 95 6.52 0.45 5.14
C PRO A 95 5.06 -0.02 5.20
N ASN A 96 4.86 -1.34 5.19
CA ASN A 96 3.56 -2.01 5.23
C ASN A 96 2.63 -1.75 4.01
N TYR A 97 3.05 -0.95 3.03
CA TYR A 97 2.30 -0.69 1.79
C TYR A 97 2.92 -1.35 0.55
N GLY A 98 4.04 -2.04 0.73
CA GLY A 98 4.61 -2.92 -0.29
C GLY A 98 3.80 -4.22 -0.46
N THR A 99 4.33 -5.12 -1.29
CA THR A 99 3.80 -6.47 -1.41
C THR A 99 4.23 -7.31 -0.20
N VAL A 100 3.27 -7.93 0.49
CA VAL A 100 3.53 -8.96 1.50
C VAL A 100 3.26 -10.34 0.91
N ARG A 101 3.89 -11.38 1.46
CA ARG A 101 3.72 -12.76 0.97
C ARG A 101 3.14 -13.63 2.06
N TRP A 102 2.04 -14.31 1.75
CA TRP A 102 1.61 -15.46 2.52
C TRP A 102 2.39 -16.67 2.06
N VAL A 103 3.11 -17.31 2.97
CA VAL A 103 3.98 -18.43 2.68
C VAL A 103 3.53 -19.66 3.42
N MET A 104 3.61 -20.80 2.74
CA MET A 104 3.48 -22.09 3.37
C MET A 104 4.85 -22.55 3.84
N ALA A 105 4.99 -22.88 5.12
CA ALA A 105 6.27 -23.23 5.72
C ALA A 105 6.15 -24.42 6.68
N SER A 106 7.23 -25.20 6.79
CA SER A 106 7.34 -26.34 7.70
C SER A 106 8.66 -26.28 8.48
N LYS A 107 8.81 -27.10 9.51
CA LYS A 107 10.05 -27.15 10.30
C LYS A 107 11.24 -27.56 9.40
N GLU A 108 12.36 -26.86 9.54
CA GLU A 108 13.62 -27.26 8.91
C GLU A 108 13.98 -28.70 9.30
N GLY A 109 14.43 -29.50 8.32
CA GLY A 109 14.72 -30.92 8.53
C GLY A 109 13.50 -31.85 8.56
N SER A 110 12.27 -31.33 8.42
CA SER A 110 11.08 -32.16 8.25
C SER A 110 11.05 -32.88 6.90
N ALA A 111 10.21 -33.92 6.80
CA ALA A 111 10.01 -34.68 5.57
C ALA A 111 9.24 -33.90 4.46
N PHE A 112 8.67 -32.73 4.78
CA PHE A 112 7.81 -31.96 3.89
C PHE A 112 8.64 -31.02 3.00
N ASN A 113 8.88 -31.40 1.75
CA ASN A 113 9.69 -30.64 0.79
C ASN A 113 8.85 -29.93 -0.27
N SER A 114 7.58 -30.32 -0.42
CA SER A 114 6.63 -29.73 -1.35
C SER A 114 5.23 -29.69 -0.75
N VAL A 115 4.34 -28.90 -1.34
CA VAL A 115 2.92 -28.82 -0.90
C VAL A 115 2.28 -30.22 -0.92
N LYS A 116 2.63 -31.07 -1.89
CA LYS A 116 2.09 -32.44 -2.03
C LYS A 116 2.39 -33.34 -0.83
N ASP A 117 3.49 -33.09 -0.12
CA ASP A 117 3.86 -33.87 1.06
C ASP A 117 2.93 -33.61 2.26
N LEU A 118 2.06 -32.59 2.15
CA LEU A 118 1.07 -32.22 3.16
C LEU A 118 -0.27 -32.93 3.00
N GLU A 119 -0.39 -33.90 2.08
CA GLU A 119 -1.58 -34.75 1.99
C GLU A 119 -1.86 -35.46 3.32
N GLY A 120 -3.07 -35.29 3.84
CA GLY A 120 -3.52 -35.82 5.12
C GLY A 120 -2.89 -35.15 6.35
N ARG A 121 -2.17 -34.04 6.20
CA ARG A 121 -1.44 -33.36 7.29
C ARG A 121 -2.24 -32.25 7.96
N HIS A 122 -1.69 -31.73 9.05
CA HIS A 122 -2.26 -30.63 9.83
C HIS A 122 -1.55 -29.30 9.53
N ILE A 123 -2.33 -28.30 9.10
CA ILE A 123 -1.84 -26.96 8.74
C ILE A 123 -2.53 -25.93 9.62
N ALA A 124 -1.74 -25.04 10.22
CA ALA A 124 -2.27 -23.94 11.01
C ALA A 124 -2.11 -22.58 10.32
N THR A 125 -3.13 -21.73 10.41
CA THR A 125 -3.12 -20.41 9.75
C THR A 125 -4.17 -19.46 10.34
N GLU A 126 -3.95 -18.15 10.26
CA GLU A 126 -5.02 -17.17 10.46
C GLU A 126 -5.96 -17.07 9.25
N ALA A 127 -5.50 -17.43 8.05
CA ALA A 127 -6.24 -17.31 6.79
C ALA A 127 -6.73 -18.70 6.30
N VAL A 128 -7.73 -19.22 6.99
CA VAL A 128 -8.25 -20.58 6.79
C VAL A 128 -8.95 -20.73 5.44
N GLY A 129 -9.80 -19.79 5.07
CA GLY A 129 -10.54 -19.82 3.80
C GLY A 129 -9.59 -19.80 2.60
N MET A 130 -8.60 -18.92 2.63
CA MET A 130 -7.55 -18.79 1.62
C MET A 130 -6.73 -20.07 1.52
N THR A 131 -6.28 -20.60 2.65
CA THR A 131 -5.46 -21.82 2.68
C THR A 131 -6.22 -23.03 2.15
N LYS A 132 -7.50 -23.20 2.53
CA LYS A 132 -8.34 -24.30 2.02
C LYS A 132 -8.54 -24.22 0.50
N ARG A 133 -8.78 -23.03 -0.05
CA ARG A 133 -8.91 -22.86 -1.50
C ARG A 133 -7.61 -23.16 -2.23
N PHE A 134 -6.48 -22.67 -1.72
CA PHE A 134 -5.16 -22.97 -2.27
C PHE A 134 -4.90 -24.48 -2.32
N LEU A 135 -5.18 -25.22 -1.24
CA LEU A 135 -5.00 -26.67 -1.19
C LEU A 135 -5.92 -27.39 -2.19
N ALA A 136 -7.19 -26.98 -2.29
CA ALA A 136 -8.14 -27.54 -3.24
C ALA A 136 -7.72 -27.33 -4.70
N GLU A 137 -7.20 -26.15 -5.05
CA GLU A 137 -6.63 -25.86 -6.39
C GLU A 137 -5.43 -26.75 -6.73
N HIS A 138 -4.69 -27.21 -5.71
CA HIS A 138 -3.56 -28.12 -5.87
C HIS A 138 -3.94 -29.60 -5.74
N GLY A 139 -5.22 -29.92 -5.52
CA GLY A 139 -5.73 -31.28 -5.36
C GLY A 139 -5.26 -31.95 -4.06
N ILE A 140 -5.03 -31.18 -3.00
CA ILE A 140 -4.49 -31.65 -1.72
C ILE A 140 -5.56 -31.59 -0.63
N THR A 141 -5.71 -32.68 0.11
CA THR A 141 -6.62 -32.74 1.26
C THR A 141 -5.81 -32.72 2.55
N ALA A 142 -5.93 -31.64 3.32
CA ALA A 142 -5.27 -31.48 4.62
C ALA A 142 -6.23 -30.87 5.65
N SER A 143 -6.00 -31.15 6.93
CA SER A 143 -6.72 -30.49 8.02
C SER A 143 -6.17 -29.07 8.20
N VAL A 144 -7.02 -28.05 8.05
CA VAL A 144 -6.65 -26.65 8.23
C VAL A 144 -7.33 -26.09 9.47
N GLU A 145 -6.54 -25.71 10.46
CA GLU A 145 -7.00 -25.10 11.70
C GLU A 145 -6.73 -23.58 11.76
N PHE A 146 -7.58 -22.88 12.50
CA PHE A 146 -7.39 -21.46 12.77
C PHE A 146 -6.29 -21.24 13.83
N SER A 147 -5.43 -20.25 13.60
CA SER A 147 -4.42 -19.76 14.54
C SER A 147 -4.84 -18.39 15.09
N TRP A 148 -4.63 -18.15 16.38
CA TRP A 148 -4.90 -16.85 17.03
C TRP A 148 -3.65 -15.95 17.08
N GLY A 149 -2.66 -16.23 16.23
CA GLY A 149 -1.33 -15.63 16.24
C GLY A 149 -0.25 -16.56 16.77
N ALA A 150 1.01 -16.09 16.70
CA ALA A 150 2.22 -16.87 17.01
C ALA A 150 2.25 -18.21 16.25
N THR A 151 1.76 -18.22 15.01
CA THR A 151 1.58 -19.43 14.21
C THR A 151 2.91 -20.17 14.01
N GLU A 152 4.03 -19.44 13.98
CA GLU A 152 5.37 -19.96 13.77
C GLU A 152 5.85 -20.93 14.84
N VAL A 153 5.25 -20.92 16.03
CA VAL A 153 5.63 -21.85 17.13
C VAL A 153 4.92 -23.21 17.01
N LYS A 154 3.93 -23.34 16.12
CA LYS A 154 3.11 -24.55 16.01
C LYS A 154 3.90 -25.74 15.45
N PRO A 155 4.74 -25.60 14.40
CA PRO A 155 5.51 -26.73 13.91
C PRO A 155 6.69 -27.14 14.81
N PRO A 156 6.97 -28.44 14.97
CA PRO A 156 6.21 -29.59 14.43
C PRO A 156 5.17 -30.17 15.41
N ILE A 157 4.99 -29.58 16.60
CA ILE A 157 4.28 -30.23 17.72
C ILE A 157 2.76 -30.09 17.58
N LEU A 158 2.29 -28.89 17.24
CA LEU A 158 0.87 -28.56 17.16
C LEU A 158 0.34 -28.63 15.72
N ALA A 159 1.21 -28.45 14.73
CA ALA A 159 0.89 -28.59 13.31
C ALA A 159 2.11 -29.11 12.53
N ASP A 160 1.86 -29.73 11.38
CA ASP A 160 2.92 -30.20 10.47
C ASP A 160 3.52 -29.03 9.66
N ALA A 161 2.67 -28.08 9.28
CA ALA A 161 3.03 -26.89 8.53
C ALA A 161 2.14 -25.69 8.91
N ILE A 162 2.52 -24.52 8.42
CA ILE A 162 1.77 -23.28 8.60
C ILE A 162 1.57 -22.56 7.28
N VAL A 163 0.55 -21.71 7.22
CA VAL A 163 0.45 -20.64 6.22
C VAL A 163 0.36 -19.32 6.97
N ASP A 164 1.35 -18.45 6.78
CA ASP A 164 1.44 -17.18 7.50
C ASP A 164 2.02 -16.07 6.63
N VAL A 165 1.76 -14.83 7.01
CA VAL A 165 2.29 -13.64 6.34
C VAL A 165 3.76 -13.43 6.71
N SER A 166 4.59 -13.17 5.70
CA SER A 166 6.01 -12.90 5.87
C SER A 166 6.45 -11.72 5.00
N GLU A 167 6.97 -10.68 5.64
CA GLU A 167 7.61 -9.55 4.97
C GLU A 167 9.12 -9.79 4.76
N THR A 168 9.87 -9.96 5.85
CA THR A 168 11.33 -10.12 5.83
C THR A 168 11.80 -11.56 6.06
N GLY A 169 10.88 -12.45 6.43
CA GLY A 169 11.16 -13.83 6.85
C GLY A 169 11.92 -13.96 8.18
N SER A 170 12.05 -12.88 8.96
CA SER A 170 12.75 -12.91 10.25
C SER A 170 12.11 -13.88 11.24
N SER A 171 10.78 -13.84 11.41
CA SER A 171 10.04 -14.73 12.32
C SER A 171 10.17 -16.20 11.93
N LEU A 172 10.12 -16.50 10.62
CA LEU A 172 10.28 -17.86 10.11
C LEU A 172 11.69 -18.40 10.43
N ARG A 173 12.74 -17.61 10.18
CA ARG A 173 14.13 -18.00 10.51
C ARG A 173 14.33 -18.18 12.01
N ALA A 174 13.78 -17.29 12.83
CA ALA A 174 13.88 -17.39 14.28
C ALA A 174 13.25 -18.69 14.83
N ASN A 175 12.24 -19.23 14.13
CA ASN A 175 11.56 -20.48 14.47
C ASN A 175 12.06 -21.70 13.67
N GLN A 176 13.13 -21.55 12.87
CA GLN A 176 13.70 -22.60 12.02
C GLN A 176 12.65 -23.20 11.07
N LEU A 177 11.92 -22.33 10.39
CA LEU A 177 10.92 -22.71 9.40
C LEU A 177 11.45 -22.47 7.98
N ARG A 178 11.27 -23.47 7.12
CA ARG A 178 11.59 -23.41 5.71
C ARG A 178 10.32 -23.14 4.90
N VAL A 179 10.37 -22.14 4.03
CA VAL A 179 9.30 -21.86 3.08
C VAL A 179 9.27 -22.94 2.00
N MET A 180 8.09 -23.53 1.81
CA MET A 180 7.80 -24.53 0.77
C MET A 180 7.13 -23.90 -0.46
N HIS A 181 6.28 -22.88 -0.26
CA HIS A 181 5.53 -22.23 -1.33
C HIS A 181 5.10 -20.81 -0.95
N VAL A 182 4.90 -19.94 -1.94
CA VAL A 182 4.20 -18.65 -1.76
C VAL A 182 2.74 -18.84 -2.12
N VAL A 183 1.85 -18.81 -1.14
CA VAL A 183 0.40 -19.02 -1.30
C VAL A 183 -0.27 -17.81 -1.96
N LEU A 184 0.11 -16.60 -1.55
CA LEU A 184 -0.46 -15.36 -2.08
C LEU A 184 0.54 -14.21 -1.95
N GLU A 185 0.61 -13.36 -2.96
CA GLU A 185 1.17 -12.01 -2.84
C GLU A 185 0.02 -11.01 -2.59
N SER A 186 0.07 -10.27 -1.49
CA SER A 186 -0.99 -9.34 -1.06
C SER A 186 -0.47 -7.91 -1.03
N THR A 187 -1.34 -6.95 -1.35
CA THR A 187 -1.09 -5.51 -1.22
C THR A 187 -2.30 -4.83 -0.58
N PRO A 188 -2.15 -3.61 -0.05
CA PRO A 188 -3.29 -2.82 0.39
C PRO A 188 -4.21 -2.46 -0.79
N ARG A 189 -5.50 -2.63 -0.58
CA ARG A 189 -6.58 -2.36 -1.53
C ARG A 189 -7.54 -1.34 -0.94
N PHE A 190 -8.00 -0.43 -1.80
CA PHE A 190 -9.16 0.39 -1.52
C PHE A 190 -10.40 -0.30 -2.08
N ILE A 191 -11.36 -0.59 -1.23
CA ILE A 191 -12.59 -1.32 -1.57
C ILE A 191 -13.83 -0.47 -1.31
N GLY A 192 -14.91 -0.75 -2.04
CA GLY A 192 -16.21 -0.09 -1.91
C GLY A 192 -17.37 -1.08 -1.86
N ASN A 193 -18.44 -0.71 -1.14
CA ASN A 193 -19.68 -1.48 -1.15
C ASN A 193 -20.36 -1.38 -2.52
N ARG A 194 -20.88 -2.50 -3.04
CA ARG A 194 -21.48 -2.57 -4.39
C ARG A 194 -22.64 -1.61 -4.62
N ASP A 195 -23.43 -1.29 -3.59
CA ASP A 195 -24.53 -0.34 -3.71
C ASP A 195 -24.08 1.09 -3.43
N ALA A 196 -23.15 1.29 -2.50
CA ALA A 196 -22.55 2.60 -2.26
C ALA A 196 -21.84 3.16 -3.50
N VAL A 197 -21.18 2.32 -4.30
CA VAL A 197 -20.52 2.76 -5.53
C VAL A 197 -21.49 3.02 -6.70
N LYS A 198 -22.76 2.62 -6.58
CA LYS A 198 -23.82 2.97 -7.54
C LYS A 198 -24.50 4.29 -7.19
N ASP A 199 -24.46 4.70 -5.92
CA ASP A 199 -24.90 6.02 -5.50
C ASP A 199 -23.99 7.10 -6.11
N ALA A 200 -24.58 8.01 -6.88
CA ALA A 200 -23.82 8.99 -7.66
C ALA A 200 -22.99 9.94 -6.79
N TRP A 201 -23.52 10.34 -5.62
CA TRP A 201 -22.82 11.25 -4.73
C TRP A 201 -21.65 10.54 -4.03
N LYS A 202 -21.88 9.35 -3.46
CA LYS A 202 -20.83 8.55 -2.81
C LYS A 202 -19.74 8.18 -3.81
N ARG A 203 -20.12 7.77 -5.01
CA ARG A 203 -19.17 7.43 -6.08
C ARG A 203 -18.28 8.61 -6.43
N ALA A 204 -18.86 9.79 -6.65
CA ALA A 204 -18.09 10.99 -6.94
C ALA A 204 -17.13 11.38 -5.80
N LYS A 205 -17.57 11.25 -4.53
CA LYS A 205 -16.72 11.50 -3.35
C LYS A 205 -15.56 10.51 -3.28
N ILE A 206 -15.83 9.22 -3.45
CA ILE A 206 -14.83 8.14 -3.47
C ILE A 206 -13.81 8.37 -4.59
N ASP A 207 -14.26 8.66 -5.81
CA ASP A 207 -13.38 8.83 -6.97
C ASP A 207 -12.43 10.04 -6.79
N ARG A 208 -12.92 11.16 -6.24
CA ARG A 208 -12.08 12.33 -5.90
C ARG A 208 -11.05 12.00 -4.83
N MET A 209 -11.45 11.30 -3.77
CA MET A 209 -10.52 10.88 -2.73
C MET A 209 -9.46 9.93 -3.30
N LEU A 210 -9.87 8.94 -4.11
CA LEU A 210 -8.95 8.01 -4.76
C LEU A 210 -7.98 8.71 -5.72
N MET A 211 -8.42 9.72 -6.46
CA MET A 211 -7.55 10.54 -7.31
C MET A 211 -6.43 11.17 -6.47
N LEU A 212 -6.76 11.76 -5.32
CA LEU A 212 -5.77 12.38 -4.43
C LEU A 212 -4.83 11.36 -3.77
N LEU A 213 -5.37 10.22 -3.32
CA LEU A 213 -4.58 9.13 -2.72
C LEU A 213 -3.60 8.52 -3.76
N LYS A 214 -4.08 8.24 -4.97
CA LYS A 214 -3.24 7.74 -6.07
C LYS A 214 -2.17 8.76 -6.45
N GLY A 215 -2.51 10.05 -6.47
CA GLY A 215 -1.53 11.09 -6.74
C GLY A 215 -0.44 11.19 -5.68
N ALA A 216 -0.79 10.95 -4.41
CA ALA A 216 0.18 10.90 -3.31
C ALA A 216 1.14 9.70 -3.43
N ILE A 217 0.62 8.56 -3.90
CA ILE A 217 1.42 7.36 -4.18
C ILE A 217 2.33 7.60 -5.40
N ALA A 218 1.82 8.21 -6.47
CA ALA A 218 2.60 8.53 -7.66
C ALA A 218 3.78 9.48 -7.36
N ALA A 219 3.60 10.38 -6.39
CA ALA A 219 4.65 11.28 -5.93
C ALA A 219 5.65 10.64 -4.95
N ALA A 220 5.42 9.41 -4.48
CA ALA A 220 6.17 8.82 -3.37
C ALA A 220 7.67 8.63 -3.64
N THR A 221 8.06 8.50 -4.91
CA THR A 221 9.47 8.33 -5.34
C THR A 221 9.99 9.52 -6.13
N ARG A 222 9.28 10.65 -6.15
CA ARG A 222 9.58 11.77 -7.02
C ARG A 222 9.81 13.06 -6.24
N VAL A 223 10.75 13.85 -6.75
CA VAL A 223 11.07 15.18 -6.25
C VAL A 223 11.09 16.18 -7.39
N LEU A 224 10.86 17.45 -7.07
CA LEU A 224 11.04 18.55 -7.98
C LEU A 224 12.48 19.05 -7.81
N LEU A 225 13.26 19.02 -8.89
CA LEU A 225 14.51 19.74 -8.98
C LEU A 225 14.26 21.08 -9.65
N ALA A 226 14.73 22.16 -9.04
CA ALA A 226 14.76 23.50 -9.61
C ALA A 226 16.20 24.03 -9.57
N MET A 227 16.65 24.73 -10.61
CA MET A 227 18.02 25.20 -10.71
C MET A 227 18.15 26.40 -11.64
N ASN A 228 19.12 27.26 -11.35
CA ASN A 228 19.52 28.33 -12.27
C ASN A 228 20.59 27.80 -13.22
N VAL A 229 20.44 28.08 -14.51
CA VAL A 229 21.36 27.64 -15.57
C VAL A 229 21.76 28.82 -16.45
N PRO A 230 23.05 29.03 -16.77
CA PRO A 230 23.44 30.02 -17.77
C PRO A 230 22.84 29.66 -19.13
N LYS A 231 22.32 30.64 -19.89
CA LYS A 231 21.66 30.38 -21.18
C LYS A 231 22.48 29.52 -22.14
N GLY A 232 23.80 29.75 -22.21
CA GLY A 232 24.71 28.98 -23.06
C GLY A 232 24.94 27.53 -22.63
N GLN A 233 24.49 27.12 -21.45
CA GLN A 233 24.69 25.78 -20.89
C GLN A 233 23.39 24.97 -20.76
N VAL A 234 22.25 25.52 -21.16
CA VAL A 234 20.93 24.85 -21.08
C VAL A 234 20.95 23.50 -21.79
N ASP A 235 21.46 23.42 -23.02
CA ASP A 235 21.51 22.17 -23.78
C ASP A 235 22.38 21.08 -23.13
N ALA A 236 23.45 21.49 -22.43
CA ALA A 236 24.30 20.55 -21.70
C ALA A 236 23.57 19.98 -20.49
N VAL A 237 22.84 20.82 -19.76
CA VAL A 237 22.00 20.43 -18.63
C VAL A 237 20.85 19.53 -19.07
N LEU A 238 20.15 19.87 -20.16
CA LEU A 238 19.04 19.07 -20.70
C LEU A 238 19.45 17.64 -21.08
N LYS A 239 20.69 17.44 -21.55
CA LYS A 239 21.23 16.10 -21.88
C LYS A 239 21.50 15.23 -20.65
N ILE A 240 21.63 15.82 -19.47
CA ILE A 240 21.85 15.10 -18.20
C ILE A 240 20.53 14.65 -17.60
N LEU A 241 19.48 15.44 -17.77
CA LEU A 241 18.16 15.15 -17.25
C LEU A 241 17.54 13.92 -17.94
N PRO A 242 16.74 13.11 -17.23
CA PRO A 242 16.08 11.94 -17.82
C PRO A 242 15.18 12.34 -19.01
N ALA A 243 15.11 11.50 -20.05
CA ALA A 243 14.33 11.82 -21.26
C ALA A 243 12.81 12.02 -21.03
N LEU A 244 12.28 11.54 -19.91
CA LEU A 244 10.87 11.70 -19.51
C LEU A 244 10.59 12.99 -18.73
N ALA A 245 11.63 13.71 -18.31
CA ALA A 245 11.52 14.98 -17.63
C ALA A 245 11.32 16.07 -18.69
N THR A 246 10.08 16.39 -19.07
CA THR A 246 9.76 17.58 -19.87
C THR A 246 10.00 18.82 -19.00
N PRO A 247 11.19 19.43 -19.05
CA PRO A 247 11.58 20.43 -18.07
C PRO A 247 10.95 21.78 -18.43
N THR A 248 10.55 22.53 -17.42
CA THR A 248 10.12 23.92 -17.60
C THR A 248 11.36 24.80 -17.64
N VAL A 249 11.42 25.73 -18.60
CA VAL A 249 12.50 26.73 -18.71
C VAL A 249 11.88 28.12 -18.68
N SER A 250 12.25 28.91 -17.67
CA SER A 250 11.72 30.26 -17.43
C SER A 250 12.85 31.31 -17.41
N THR A 251 12.58 32.52 -17.88
CA THR A 251 13.56 33.61 -17.84
C THR A 251 13.69 34.19 -16.42
N LEU A 252 14.92 34.50 -16.02
CA LEU A 252 15.20 35.19 -14.76
C LEU A 252 15.35 36.70 -14.95
N SER A 253 15.48 37.44 -13.84
CA SER A 253 15.75 38.89 -13.86
C SER A 253 17.11 39.22 -14.48
N ASP A 254 18.10 38.34 -14.29
CA ASP A 254 19.35 38.37 -15.04
C ASP A 254 19.12 37.67 -16.40
N PRO A 255 19.23 38.39 -17.54
CA PRO A 255 18.99 37.83 -18.86
C PRO A 255 20.03 36.78 -19.26
N GLU A 256 21.16 36.64 -18.58
CA GLU A 256 22.16 35.60 -18.88
C GLU A 256 21.79 34.23 -18.30
N TRP A 257 20.77 34.17 -17.45
CA TRP A 257 20.35 32.96 -16.73
C TRP A 257 18.88 32.60 -17.00
N VAL A 258 18.59 31.32 -16.81
CA VAL A 258 17.23 30.75 -16.82
C VAL A 258 17.01 29.91 -15.56
N ASP A 259 15.76 29.84 -15.10
CA ASP A 259 15.31 28.82 -14.17
C ASP A 259 14.90 27.58 -14.96
N LEU A 260 15.43 26.43 -14.57
CA LEU A 260 15.05 25.14 -15.09
C LEU A 260 14.47 24.32 -13.96
N SER A 261 13.25 23.81 -14.13
CA SER A 261 12.64 22.91 -13.16
C SER A 261 12.06 21.66 -13.80
N THR A 262 12.21 20.52 -13.12
CA THR A 262 11.66 19.24 -13.57
C THR A 262 11.46 18.26 -12.43
N VAL A 263 10.51 17.35 -12.62
CA VAL A 263 10.29 16.21 -11.73
C VAL A 263 11.22 15.07 -12.14
N VAL A 264 11.89 14.45 -11.15
CA VAL A 264 12.76 13.28 -11.35
C VAL A 264 12.51 12.22 -10.28
N GLU A 265 13.01 11.01 -10.50
CA GLU A 265 13.04 9.97 -9.46
C GLU A 265 14.07 10.31 -8.38
N GLU A 266 13.67 10.31 -7.12
CA GLU A 266 14.48 10.70 -5.95
C GLU A 266 15.81 9.91 -5.89
N LYS A 267 15.76 8.61 -6.20
CA LYS A 267 16.95 7.74 -6.21
C LYS A 267 18.05 8.20 -7.18
N GLN A 268 17.71 8.95 -8.22
CA GLN A 268 18.66 9.45 -9.22
C GLN A 268 19.31 10.77 -8.79
N VAL A 269 18.71 11.49 -7.84
CA VAL A 269 19.10 12.86 -7.47
C VAL A 269 20.54 12.94 -6.99
N ARG A 270 20.98 11.95 -6.19
CA ARG A 270 22.36 11.84 -5.70
C ARG A 270 23.41 11.84 -6.81
N GLU A 271 23.09 11.26 -7.96
CA GLU A 271 23.98 11.21 -9.13
C GLU A 271 23.77 12.42 -10.05
N LEU A 272 22.53 12.92 -10.15
CA LEU A 272 22.17 14.04 -11.02
C LEU A 272 22.77 15.35 -10.52
N ILE A 273 22.62 15.69 -9.23
CA ILE A 273 23.01 17.02 -8.70
C ILE A 273 24.48 17.37 -9.00
N PRO A 274 25.48 16.50 -8.72
CA PRO A 274 26.87 16.81 -9.04
C PRO A 274 27.10 17.03 -10.55
N ARG A 275 26.51 16.19 -11.40
CA ARG A 275 26.63 16.30 -12.86
C ARG A 275 26.02 17.60 -13.38
N LEU A 276 24.87 17.99 -12.84
CA LEU A 276 24.20 19.25 -13.16
C LEU A 276 25.07 20.45 -12.73
N TYR A 277 25.68 20.38 -11.55
CA TYR A 277 26.59 21.40 -11.06
C TYR A 277 27.83 21.56 -11.96
N ASP A 278 28.44 20.45 -12.38
CA ASP A 278 29.60 20.45 -13.28
C ASP A 278 29.24 20.99 -14.67
N ALA A 279 27.99 20.78 -15.11
CA ALA A 279 27.42 21.35 -16.34
C ALA A 279 26.94 22.80 -16.20
N GLY A 280 27.29 23.48 -15.10
CA GLY A 280 27.05 24.91 -14.91
C GLY A 280 25.78 25.29 -14.16
N ALA A 281 24.94 24.34 -13.75
CA ALA A 281 23.76 24.65 -12.93
C ALA A 281 24.18 25.14 -11.54
N ARG A 282 23.46 26.13 -11.01
CA ARG A 282 23.70 26.75 -9.69
C ARG A 282 22.38 26.92 -8.95
N GLY A 283 22.45 27.03 -7.62
CA GLY A 283 21.24 27.16 -6.79
C GLY A 283 20.28 25.99 -6.97
N ILE A 284 20.82 24.76 -7.08
CA ILE A 284 20.01 23.55 -7.27
C ILE A 284 19.24 23.28 -5.98
N ILE A 285 17.92 23.23 -6.07
CA ILE A 285 17.00 22.98 -4.96
C ILE A 285 16.27 21.67 -5.25
N GLU A 286 16.17 20.84 -4.23
CA GLU A 286 15.35 19.64 -4.20
C GLU A 286 14.13 19.89 -3.30
N LEU A 287 12.92 19.72 -3.85
CA LEU A 287 11.68 19.89 -3.12
C LEU A 287 10.86 18.58 -3.13
N PRO A 288 10.37 18.12 -1.98
CA PRO A 288 9.49 16.96 -1.91
C PRO A 288 8.13 17.28 -2.55
N ILE A 289 7.57 16.32 -3.28
CA ILE A 289 6.26 16.46 -3.92
C ILE A 289 5.22 15.66 -3.11
N ASN A 290 4.14 16.32 -2.69
CA ASN A 290 3.07 15.64 -1.95
C ASN A 290 2.19 14.77 -2.85
N LYS A 291 1.87 15.25 -4.07
CA LYS A 291 0.99 14.58 -5.04
C LYS A 291 1.37 14.93 -6.48
N ILE A 292 1.17 13.99 -7.39
CA ILE A 292 1.21 14.19 -8.85
C ILE A 292 -0.12 13.68 -9.42
N ILE A 293 -0.86 14.52 -10.13
CA ILE A 293 -2.13 14.15 -10.78
C ILE A 293 -1.89 14.11 -12.28
N GLU A 294 -2.20 12.99 -12.92
CA GLU A 294 -2.10 12.74 -14.37
C GLU A 294 -3.48 12.40 -14.94
#